data_AF-A0A100W558-F1
#
_entry.id   AF-A0A100W558-F1
#
_cell.length_a   1.000
_cell.length_b   1.000
_cell.length_c   1.000
_cell.angle_alpha   90.00
_cell.angle_beta   90.00
_cell.angle_gamma   90.00
#
_symmetry.space_group_name_H-M   'P 1'
#
loop_
_entity.id
_entity.type
_entity.pdbx_description
1 polymer ?
#
loop_
_entity_poly.entity_id
_entity_poly.type
_entity_poly.pdbx_seq_one_letter_code
_entity_poly.pdbx_strand_id
1 'polypeptide(L)'
;MSTGPGTGTRLNHLLDDDGSEGVMSKKFVITPGGRRAAELVHHVAPDSVVHVADGRMRHVTRAGELLRDVGPVPPHEPGVPLMPANVMQPPEQLPEFGTGWITFANFQSGAPLQSFLTTWVVPGAPQTQNGQLLYLFNGLQNSSMILQPVLQWGDNGIFGGDHWCVASWYADGQGGAASYTSPVTVHVGDTLVGRMTRVTGTAGLPLGAVWTCEFVGIADSKLTILTTDELLDCVQTLECYSITRASDYPSSTDTRMRAIAITDSDGSAAPLSWSPVDKITDCGQHTVIVDNSSTHGEVQLWYRDDILPGAAVAQGRWKTIQLTHQLIPMPDGKVLDWVPADGTWRLWHYDASSTHDVLPGNPVASCQWQTIRSGHQLVPMHDGKVLDWVPGDGTWRLWHYDASSTHDVLPGNAVASGQWQTIRSGHQLIPMHDGKVLDWVAGDGTWRLWNYDATHVHDVLPGNAVASGQWKTIGSGHQLVPMHDGKVLDWVPGDGTWRLWNYDPASVHDVLPGSPVDIGNWFSIHAPQQLIVMHDGLVLDWDPLTGDWRLWRYQP
;
A
#
# COMPACT_ATOMS: atom_id res chain seq x y z
N MET A 1 -7.97 32.91 -54.21
CA MET A 1 -9.38 33.33 -54.09
C MET A 1 -10.11 32.23 -53.34
N SER A 2 -10.47 32.51 -52.08
CA SER A 2 -11.85 32.38 -51.54
C SER A 2 -12.27 30.93 -51.26
N THR A 3 -12.74 30.48 -50.09
CA THR A 3 -13.15 31.09 -48.82
C THR A 3 -13.53 29.94 -47.87
N GLY A 4 -13.00 29.95 -46.64
CA GLY A 4 -13.71 29.75 -45.37
C GLY A 4 -14.43 28.42 -44.99
N PRO A 5 -14.54 28.11 -43.68
CA PRO A 5 -14.94 26.81 -43.12
C PRO A 5 -16.40 26.78 -42.61
N GLY A 6 -16.98 25.58 -42.46
CA GLY A 6 -18.32 25.36 -41.92
C GLY A 6 -18.33 24.56 -40.61
N THR A 7 -18.91 25.16 -39.58
CA THR A 7 -19.19 24.66 -38.24
C THR A 7 -20.54 23.92 -38.14
N GLY A 8 -20.69 23.09 -37.10
CA GLY A 8 -21.98 22.58 -36.58
C GLY A 8 -22.26 21.11 -36.92
N THR A 9 -22.96 20.28 -36.14
CA THR A 9 -23.67 20.38 -34.85
C THR A 9 -24.01 18.93 -34.42
N ARG A 10 -24.18 18.72 -33.11
CA ARG A 10 -24.80 17.57 -32.45
C ARG A 10 -25.87 16.83 -33.27
N LEU A 11 -25.87 15.51 -33.20
CA LEU A 11 -27.06 14.67 -33.39
C LEU A 11 -27.15 13.64 -32.26
N ASN A 12 -27.90 14.02 -31.22
CA ASN A 12 -28.66 13.09 -30.40
C ASN A 12 -29.83 12.54 -31.23
N HIS A 13 -30.33 11.38 -30.80
CA HIS A 13 -31.66 10.81 -31.07
C HIS A 13 -31.93 10.10 -32.41
N LEU A 14 -31.91 8.77 -32.32
CA LEU A 14 -32.87 7.84 -32.92
C LEU A 14 -33.23 6.89 -31.74
N LEU A 15 -34.19 7.19 -30.87
CA LEU A 15 -35.62 6.79 -30.92
C LEU A 15 -35.94 5.67 -31.91
N ASP A 16 -35.80 4.43 -31.42
CA ASP A 16 -36.66 3.33 -31.83
C ASP A 16 -37.97 3.47 -31.05
N ASP A 17 -39.05 3.77 -31.78
CA ASP A 17 -40.43 3.70 -31.34
C ASP A 17 -41.03 2.50 -32.08
N ASP A 18 -41.18 1.37 -31.38
CA ASP A 18 -42.15 0.36 -31.75
C ASP A 18 -42.69 -0.31 -30.48
N GLY A 19 -43.98 -0.09 -30.24
CA GLY A 19 -44.64 -0.44 -29.00
C GLY A 19 -44.84 -1.95 -28.83
N SER A 20 -44.23 -2.51 -27.79
CA SER A 20 -44.78 -3.64 -27.04
C SER A 20 -44.17 -3.66 -25.63
N GLU A 21 -45.05 -3.72 -24.61
CA GLU A 21 -44.83 -3.99 -23.18
C GLU A 21 -43.55 -3.43 -22.50
N GLY A 22 -43.76 -2.53 -21.52
CA GLY A 22 -42.73 -1.82 -20.79
C GLY A 22 -41.59 -2.69 -20.25
N VAL A 23 -40.43 -2.61 -20.91
CA VAL A 23 -39.15 -3.05 -20.36
C VAL A 23 -38.75 -2.02 -19.29
N MET A 24 -39.15 -2.26 -18.05
CA MET A 24 -38.51 -1.67 -16.88
C MET A 24 -37.00 -1.96 -17.00
N SER A 25 -36.17 -0.93 -17.21
CA SER A 25 -34.72 -1.10 -17.14
C SER A 25 -34.37 -1.68 -15.77
N LYS A 26 -33.96 -2.95 -15.71
CA LYS A 26 -33.62 -3.60 -14.44
C LYS A 26 -32.45 -2.84 -13.80
N LYS A 27 -32.69 -2.17 -12.68
CA LYS A 27 -31.62 -1.55 -11.87
C LYS A 27 -30.79 -2.68 -11.25
N PHE A 28 -29.48 -2.61 -11.36
CA PHE A 28 -28.55 -3.58 -10.77
C PHE A 28 -27.77 -2.95 -9.61
N VAL A 29 -27.35 -3.81 -8.70
CA VAL A 29 -26.54 -3.47 -7.53
C VAL A 29 -25.34 -4.42 -7.53
N ILE A 30 -24.16 -3.88 -7.25
CA ILE A 30 -22.94 -4.68 -7.14
C ILE A 30 -22.69 -4.90 -5.66
N THR A 31 -23.10 -6.03 -5.12
CA THR A 31 -22.90 -6.31 -3.69
C THR A 31 -21.58 -7.05 -3.48
N PRO A 32 -21.12 -7.22 -2.24
CA PRO A 32 -20.18 -8.29 -1.92
C PRO A 32 -20.76 -9.64 -2.37
N GLY A 33 -19.95 -10.47 -3.01
CA GLY A 33 -20.38 -11.71 -3.65
C GLY A 33 -21.00 -11.56 -5.05
N GLY A 34 -21.02 -10.36 -5.65
CA GLY A 34 -21.34 -10.21 -7.07
C GLY A 34 -22.54 -9.32 -7.42
N ARG A 35 -22.64 -9.02 -8.72
CA ARG A 35 -23.72 -8.24 -9.33
C ARG A 35 -25.06 -8.98 -9.24
N ARG A 36 -26.11 -8.26 -8.82
CA ARG A 36 -27.48 -8.79 -8.72
C ARG A 36 -28.54 -7.73 -9.03
N ALA A 37 -29.75 -8.16 -9.37
CA ALA A 37 -30.86 -7.24 -9.59
C ALA A 37 -31.23 -6.53 -8.28
N ALA A 38 -31.57 -5.25 -8.33
CA ALA A 38 -31.87 -4.45 -7.13
C ALA A 38 -33.03 -5.02 -6.29
N GLU A 39 -33.96 -5.73 -6.94
CA GLU A 39 -35.08 -6.40 -6.28
C GLU A 39 -34.68 -7.59 -5.39
N LEU A 40 -33.46 -8.11 -5.54
CA LEU A 40 -32.88 -9.20 -4.75
C LEU A 40 -32.00 -8.70 -3.59
N VAL A 41 -31.90 -7.37 -3.41
CA VAL A 41 -31.08 -6.75 -2.36
C VAL A 41 -31.99 -6.13 -1.31
N HIS A 42 -31.94 -6.65 -0.10
CA HIS A 42 -32.90 -6.33 0.94
C HIS A 42 -32.24 -5.73 2.18
N HIS A 43 -32.63 -4.50 2.50
CA HIS A 43 -32.27 -3.90 3.78
C HIS A 43 -32.95 -4.65 4.93
N VAL A 44 -32.19 -4.89 5.99
CA VAL A 44 -32.64 -5.52 7.23
C VAL A 44 -32.79 -4.44 8.29
N ALA A 45 -34.02 -4.22 8.75
CA ALA A 45 -34.28 -3.31 9.84
C ALA A 45 -33.61 -3.82 11.14
N PRO A 46 -33.19 -2.92 12.05
CA PRO A 46 -32.72 -3.31 13.37
C PRO A 46 -33.69 -4.30 14.05
N ASP A 47 -33.14 -5.24 14.82
CA ASP A 47 -33.88 -6.29 15.54
C ASP A 47 -34.61 -7.34 14.68
N SER A 48 -34.50 -7.27 13.35
CA SER A 48 -34.95 -8.34 12.45
C SER A 48 -33.92 -9.47 12.36
N VAL A 49 -34.39 -10.67 12.05
CA VAL A 49 -33.56 -11.86 11.84
C VAL A 49 -33.71 -12.33 10.39
N VAL A 50 -32.59 -12.58 9.71
CA VAL A 50 -32.61 -13.23 8.39
C VAL A 50 -32.61 -14.73 8.59
N HIS A 51 -33.71 -15.38 8.25
CA HIS A 51 -33.91 -16.81 8.40
C HIS A 51 -33.78 -17.51 7.05
N VAL A 52 -32.79 -18.40 6.92
CA VAL A 52 -32.61 -19.28 5.76
C VAL A 52 -32.84 -20.72 6.19
N ALA A 53 -33.95 -21.27 5.71
CA ALA A 53 -34.35 -22.66 5.93
C ALA A 53 -35.22 -23.13 4.76
N ASP A 54 -35.17 -24.43 4.47
CA ASP A 54 -35.93 -25.07 3.40
C ASP A 54 -35.72 -24.42 2.03
N GLY A 55 -34.48 -24.01 1.74
CA GLY A 55 -34.11 -23.37 0.47
C GLY A 55 -34.78 -22.01 0.23
N ARG A 56 -35.13 -21.28 1.30
CA ARG A 56 -35.81 -19.99 1.19
C ARG A 56 -35.33 -19.00 2.24
N MET A 57 -35.09 -17.76 1.83
CA MET A 57 -34.73 -16.65 2.70
C MET A 57 -35.98 -15.86 3.11
N ARG A 58 -36.06 -15.55 4.40
CA ARG A 58 -37.14 -14.74 4.99
C ARG A 58 -36.55 -13.76 5.99
N HIS A 59 -37.15 -12.58 6.12
CA HIS A 59 -36.92 -11.71 7.26
C HIS A 59 -38.02 -11.96 8.28
N VAL A 60 -37.66 -12.16 9.54
CA VAL A 60 -38.59 -12.44 10.62
C VAL A 60 -38.28 -11.57 11.84
N THR A 61 -39.26 -11.37 12.72
CA THR A 61 -39.00 -10.80 14.05
C THR A 61 -38.23 -11.79 14.91
N ARG A 62 -37.67 -11.35 16.05
CA ARG A 62 -37.10 -12.28 17.04
C ARG A 62 -38.09 -13.34 17.56
N ALA A 63 -39.39 -13.05 17.49
CA ALA A 63 -40.45 -13.99 17.85
C ALA A 63 -40.77 -15.00 16.73
N GLY A 64 -40.14 -14.87 15.56
CA GLY A 64 -40.34 -15.74 14.39
C GLY A 64 -41.50 -15.31 13.48
N GLU A 65 -42.09 -14.13 13.70
CA GLU A 65 -43.17 -13.62 12.84
C GLU A 65 -42.59 -13.15 11.51
N LEU A 66 -43.23 -13.54 10.40
CA LEU A 66 -42.79 -13.17 9.06
C LEU A 66 -42.92 -11.66 8.84
N LEU A 67 -41.79 -11.01 8.55
CA LEU A 67 -41.73 -9.61 8.12
C LEU A 67 -41.69 -9.51 6.59
N ARG A 68 -40.89 -10.37 5.95
CA ARG A 68 -40.71 -10.39 4.50
C ARG A 68 -40.35 -11.78 4.01
N ASP A 69 -40.97 -12.20 2.91
CA ASP A 69 -40.47 -13.32 2.11
C ASP A 69 -39.49 -12.76 1.07
N VAL A 70 -38.21 -13.11 1.18
CA VAL A 70 -37.15 -12.63 0.27
C VAL A 70 -37.14 -13.47 -1.00
N GLY A 71 -37.40 -14.78 -0.88
CA GLY A 71 -37.48 -15.68 -2.03
C GLY A 71 -36.58 -16.91 -1.89
N PRO A 72 -36.47 -17.71 -2.95
CA PRO A 72 -35.70 -18.94 -2.93
C PRO A 72 -34.20 -18.67 -2.81
N VAL A 73 -33.52 -19.58 -2.11
CA VAL A 73 -32.05 -19.73 -2.12
C VAL A 73 -31.75 -20.95 -2.99
N PRO A 74 -31.16 -20.78 -4.18
CA PRO A 74 -30.81 -21.89 -5.05
C PRO A 74 -29.92 -22.92 -4.35
N PRO A 75 -30.14 -24.22 -4.58
CA PRO A 75 -29.23 -25.24 -4.07
C PRO A 75 -27.91 -25.20 -4.84
N HIS A 76 -26.81 -25.26 -4.10
CA HIS A 76 -25.43 -25.33 -4.61
C HIS A 76 -24.76 -26.64 -4.20
N GLU A 77 -23.59 -26.97 -4.77
CA GLU A 77 -22.91 -28.24 -4.51
C GLU A 77 -22.51 -28.35 -3.02
N PRO A 78 -23.03 -29.34 -2.26
CA PRO A 78 -22.72 -29.47 -0.84
C PRO A 78 -21.24 -29.74 -0.58
N GLY A 79 -20.69 -29.17 0.50
CA GLY A 79 -19.30 -29.40 0.92
C GLY A 79 -18.25 -28.62 0.13
N VAL A 80 -18.67 -27.78 -0.82
CA VAL A 80 -17.84 -26.83 -1.56
C VAL A 80 -18.22 -25.41 -1.10
N PRO A 81 -17.27 -24.50 -0.80
CA PRO A 81 -17.59 -23.14 -0.37
C PRO A 81 -18.32 -22.35 -1.46
N LEU A 82 -19.26 -21.47 -1.07
CA LEU A 82 -20.00 -20.59 -1.99
C LEU A 82 -19.04 -19.83 -2.91
N MET A 83 -18.16 -19.02 -2.32
CA MET A 83 -17.17 -18.23 -3.05
C MET A 83 -15.77 -18.84 -2.91
N PRO A 84 -14.99 -18.90 -4.01
CA PRO A 84 -15.35 -18.59 -5.40
C PRO A 84 -15.90 -19.78 -6.19
N ALA A 85 -16.18 -20.92 -5.55
CA ALA A 85 -16.39 -22.20 -6.24
C ALA A 85 -17.84 -22.46 -6.68
N ASN A 86 -18.81 -22.19 -5.81
CA ASN A 86 -20.24 -22.44 -6.01
C ASN A 86 -20.99 -21.19 -6.54
N VAL A 87 -20.38 -20.45 -7.47
CA VAL A 87 -21.04 -19.32 -8.12
C VAL A 87 -21.14 -19.50 -9.62
N MET A 88 -22.24 -18.99 -10.20
CA MET A 88 -22.40 -18.95 -11.65
C MET A 88 -21.28 -18.09 -12.25
N GLN A 89 -20.30 -18.73 -12.88
CA GLN A 89 -19.31 -18.03 -13.69
C GLN A 89 -19.91 -17.77 -15.08
N PRO A 90 -20.04 -16.52 -15.53
CA PRO A 90 -20.41 -16.24 -16.91
C PRO A 90 -19.38 -16.91 -17.86
N PRO A 91 -19.82 -17.54 -18.96
CA PRO A 91 -18.89 -18.09 -19.94
C PRO A 91 -18.09 -16.96 -20.59
N GLU A 92 -16.77 -17.10 -20.61
CA GLU A 92 -15.83 -16.29 -21.42
C GLU A 92 -15.92 -14.76 -21.29
N GLN A 93 -15.91 -14.21 -20.07
CA GLN A 93 -15.25 -12.92 -19.87
C GLN A 93 -13.85 -13.22 -19.34
N LEU A 94 -12.81 -12.84 -20.10
CA LEU A 94 -11.46 -12.63 -19.56
C LEU A 94 -11.62 -11.94 -18.20
N PRO A 95 -10.83 -12.28 -17.15
CA PRO A 95 -10.93 -11.58 -15.89
C PRO A 95 -10.84 -10.08 -16.18
N GLU A 96 -11.97 -9.37 -16.06
CA GLU A 96 -11.95 -7.92 -16.23
C GLU A 96 -11.02 -7.40 -15.14
N PHE A 97 -10.11 -6.51 -15.52
CA PHE A 97 -9.14 -5.89 -14.62
C PHE A 97 -9.82 -5.53 -13.29
N GLY A 98 -9.38 -6.19 -12.21
CA GLY A 98 -9.90 -5.96 -10.87
C GLY A 98 -11.41 -6.16 -10.66
N THR A 99 -12.04 -7.21 -11.21
CA THR A 99 -13.44 -7.56 -10.95
C THR A 99 -13.62 -8.83 -10.11
N GLY A 100 -14.54 -8.80 -9.14
CA GLY A 100 -14.83 -9.88 -8.20
C GLY A 100 -13.76 -10.05 -7.12
N TRP A 101 -13.59 -11.27 -6.60
CA TRP A 101 -12.54 -11.60 -5.62
C TRP A 101 -11.17 -11.49 -6.27
N ILE A 102 -10.35 -10.56 -5.78
CA ILE A 102 -9.05 -10.20 -6.35
C ILE A 102 -7.96 -11.11 -5.78
N THR A 103 -7.81 -11.06 -4.46
CA THR A 103 -6.91 -11.89 -3.68
C THR A 103 -7.54 -12.13 -2.32
N PHE A 104 -7.32 -13.31 -1.75
CA PHE A 104 -7.91 -13.71 -0.48
C PHE A 104 -7.11 -14.82 0.19
N ALA A 105 -7.30 -14.98 1.49
CA ALA A 105 -6.92 -16.20 2.23
C ALA A 105 -8.18 -17.00 2.55
N ASN A 106 -8.12 -18.33 2.44
CA ASN A 106 -9.18 -19.21 2.90
C ASN A 106 -8.70 -20.23 3.93
N PHE A 107 -9.62 -20.67 4.79
CA PHE A 107 -9.41 -21.67 5.82
C PHE A 107 -10.72 -22.41 6.06
N GLN A 108 -10.70 -23.74 6.00
CA GLN A 108 -11.86 -24.57 6.34
C GLN A 108 -11.64 -25.18 7.73
N SER A 109 -12.55 -24.91 8.68
CA SER A 109 -12.37 -25.30 10.07
C SER A 109 -12.48 -26.82 10.31
N GLY A 110 -13.24 -27.53 9.48
CA GLY A 110 -13.54 -28.95 9.67
C GLY A 110 -14.43 -29.29 10.88
N ALA A 111 -14.64 -28.33 11.79
CA ALA A 111 -15.50 -28.43 12.97
C ALA A 111 -16.42 -27.20 13.10
N PRO A 112 -17.61 -27.35 13.73
CA PRO A 112 -18.51 -26.21 13.96
C PRO A 112 -17.85 -25.12 14.78
N LEU A 113 -17.99 -23.88 14.33
CA LEU A 113 -17.38 -22.71 14.93
C LEU A 113 -18.30 -22.03 15.94
N GLN A 114 -17.70 -21.35 16.92
CA GLN A 114 -18.37 -20.48 17.88
C GLN A 114 -18.17 -19.00 17.56
N SER A 115 -16.98 -18.61 17.10
CA SER A 115 -16.68 -17.22 16.76
C SER A 115 -15.56 -17.09 15.73
N PHE A 116 -15.63 -16.02 14.96
CA PHE A 116 -14.59 -15.57 14.04
C PHE A 116 -14.47 -14.05 14.13
N LEU A 117 -13.32 -13.56 14.59
CA LEU A 117 -13.01 -12.15 14.75
C LEU A 117 -11.77 -11.77 13.94
N THR A 118 -11.77 -10.56 13.39
CA THR A 118 -10.59 -9.96 12.74
C THR A 118 -10.58 -8.46 12.98
N THR A 119 -9.40 -7.89 13.17
CA THR A 119 -9.16 -6.46 13.39
C THR A 119 -8.35 -5.88 12.24
N TRP A 120 -8.74 -4.74 11.69
CA TRP A 120 -7.97 -4.04 10.66
C TRP A 120 -8.18 -2.53 10.76
N VAL A 121 -7.37 -1.77 10.05
CA VAL A 121 -7.46 -0.30 9.98
C VAL A 121 -8.04 0.10 8.64
N VAL A 122 -8.94 1.08 8.62
CA VAL A 122 -9.48 1.64 7.37
C VAL A 122 -8.33 2.22 6.54
N PRO A 123 -8.05 1.70 5.33
CA PRO A 123 -6.90 2.13 4.55
C PRO A 123 -7.11 3.53 3.97
N GLY A 124 -6.04 4.10 3.41
CA GLY A 124 -6.13 5.38 2.70
C GLY A 124 -7.18 5.34 1.59
N ALA A 125 -7.82 6.48 1.31
CA ALA A 125 -8.70 6.59 0.14
C ALA A 125 -7.92 6.20 -1.14
N PRO A 126 -8.58 5.61 -2.14
CA PRO A 126 -7.97 5.47 -3.46
C PRO A 126 -7.37 6.76 -4.00
N GLN A 127 -6.25 6.62 -4.72
CA GLN A 127 -5.54 7.76 -5.29
C GLN A 127 -6.36 8.45 -6.40
N THR A 128 -7.16 7.68 -7.13
CA THR A 128 -8.13 8.17 -8.12
C THR A 128 -9.56 7.79 -7.76
N GLN A 129 -10.56 8.58 -8.18
CA GLN A 129 -11.98 8.30 -8.02
C GLN A 129 -12.64 8.16 -9.41
N ASN A 130 -12.56 6.95 -9.98
CA ASN A 130 -13.04 6.61 -11.32
C ASN A 130 -14.33 5.75 -11.30
N GLY A 131 -15.03 5.68 -10.16
CA GLY A 131 -16.21 4.85 -9.98
C GLY A 131 -15.91 3.41 -9.57
N GLN A 132 -14.70 3.15 -9.07
CA GLN A 132 -14.35 1.86 -8.48
C GLN A 132 -15.15 1.57 -7.21
N LEU A 133 -15.34 0.28 -6.95
CA LEU A 133 -16.01 -0.24 -5.77
C LEU A 133 -15.12 -1.31 -5.15
N LEU A 134 -14.87 -1.17 -3.84
CA LEU A 134 -13.99 -2.07 -3.10
C LEU A 134 -14.72 -2.59 -1.87
N TYR A 135 -14.49 -3.87 -1.57
CA TYR A 135 -14.97 -4.59 -0.42
C TYR A 135 -13.80 -5.29 0.28
N LEU A 136 -13.66 -5.01 1.57
CA LEU A 136 -12.69 -5.64 2.47
C LEU A 136 -13.44 -6.28 3.63
N PHE A 137 -13.24 -7.58 3.85
CA PHE A 137 -13.96 -8.31 4.89
C PHE A 137 -13.27 -9.58 5.32
N ASN A 138 -13.52 -9.97 6.58
CA ASN A 138 -13.50 -11.37 6.96
C ASN A 138 -14.88 -12.00 6.68
N GLY A 139 -14.94 -13.26 6.26
CA GLY A 139 -16.20 -13.90 5.85
C GLY A 139 -16.32 -15.33 6.36
N LEU A 140 -17.55 -15.74 6.69
CA LEU A 140 -17.87 -17.08 7.15
C LEU A 140 -18.99 -17.64 6.27
N GLN A 141 -18.72 -18.72 5.55
CA GLN A 141 -19.61 -19.23 4.52
C GLN A 141 -19.88 -20.74 4.63
N ASN A 142 -20.94 -21.15 3.93
CA ASN A 142 -21.21 -22.53 3.55
C ASN A 142 -21.29 -22.62 2.02
N SER A 143 -21.92 -23.66 1.47
CA SER A 143 -22.05 -23.81 0.02
C SER A 143 -22.98 -22.82 -0.67
N SER A 144 -23.87 -22.16 0.08
CA SER A 144 -24.96 -21.36 -0.51
C SER A 144 -24.97 -19.90 -0.07
N MET A 145 -24.39 -19.59 1.08
CA MET A 145 -24.46 -18.26 1.68
C MET A 145 -23.14 -17.89 2.36
N ILE A 146 -22.80 -16.61 2.32
CA ILE A 146 -21.67 -16.01 3.05
C ILE A 146 -22.15 -14.91 3.99
N LEU A 147 -21.72 -14.99 5.25
CA LEU A 147 -21.90 -13.98 6.29
C LEU A 147 -20.62 -13.15 6.39
N GLN A 148 -20.73 -11.81 6.36
CA GLN A 148 -19.55 -10.96 6.24
C GLN A 148 -19.81 -9.53 6.77
N PRO A 149 -19.03 -9.04 7.74
CA PRO A 149 -18.93 -7.62 8.04
C PRO A 149 -18.00 -6.95 7.02
N VAL A 150 -18.55 -6.03 6.22
CA VAL A 150 -17.86 -5.48 5.05
C VAL A 150 -17.52 -4.01 5.23
N LEU A 151 -16.26 -3.67 4.98
CA LEU A 151 -15.81 -2.31 4.71
C LEU A 151 -15.90 -2.05 3.20
N GLN A 152 -16.64 -1.01 2.80
CA GLN A 152 -16.91 -0.62 1.42
C GLN A 152 -16.33 0.76 1.10
N TRP A 153 -15.67 0.90 -0.04
CA TRP A 153 -15.44 2.17 -0.73
C TRP A 153 -16.19 2.18 -2.05
N GLY A 154 -16.78 3.31 -2.45
CA GLY A 154 -17.46 3.47 -3.73
C GLY A 154 -18.99 3.28 -3.63
N ASP A 155 -19.69 3.61 -4.71
CA ASP A 155 -21.15 3.44 -4.82
C ASP A 155 -21.48 2.06 -5.39
N ASN A 156 -22.28 1.28 -4.66
CA ASN A 156 -22.73 -0.04 -5.09
C ASN A 156 -24.05 -0.03 -5.88
N GLY A 157 -24.67 1.15 -6.05
CA GLY A 157 -25.96 1.37 -6.70
C GLY A 157 -27.13 1.60 -5.74
N ILE A 158 -26.91 1.41 -4.44
CA ILE A 158 -27.89 1.69 -3.36
C ILE A 158 -27.34 2.62 -2.28
N PHE A 159 -26.05 2.56 -1.95
CA PHE A 159 -25.37 3.44 -1.00
C PHE A 159 -23.85 3.47 -1.24
N GLY A 160 -23.18 4.40 -0.56
CA GLY A 160 -21.74 4.62 -0.63
C GLY A 160 -21.40 5.90 -1.41
N GLY A 161 -20.26 5.89 -2.07
CA GLY A 161 -19.67 7.02 -2.79
C GLY A 161 -18.16 7.09 -2.55
N ASP A 162 -17.54 8.23 -2.80
CA ASP A 162 -16.09 8.44 -2.60
C ASP A 162 -15.71 8.58 -1.10
N HIS A 163 -16.15 7.63 -0.28
CA HIS A 163 -15.86 7.52 1.14
C HIS A 163 -15.97 6.06 1.62
N TRP A 164 -15.39 5.77 2.78
CA TRP A 164 -15.50 4.47 3.43
C TRP A 164 -16.79 4.37 4.25
N CYS A 165 -17.49 3.24 4.12
CA CYS A 165 -18.61 2.88 4.99
C CYS A 165 -18.59 1.39 5.32
N VAL A 166 -19.24 1.01 6.42
CA VAL A 166 -19.37 -0.39 6.84
C VAL A 166 -20.83 -0.84 6.81
N ALA A 167 -21.06 -2.10 6.44
CA ALA A 167 -22.33 -2.79 6.57
C ALA A 167 -22.10 -4.30 6.73
N SER A 168 -22.98 -4.99 7.43
CA SER A 168 -22.93 -6.46 7.54
C SER A 168 -23.90 -7.09 6.54
N TRP A 169 -23.45 -8.13 5.86
CA TRP A 169 -24.15 -8.78 4.77
C TRP A 169 -24.32 -10.29 5.03
N TYR A 170 -25.45 -10.82 4.57
CA TYR A 170 -25.67 -12.24 4.37
C TYR A 170 -26.18 -12.45 2.96
N ALA A 171 -25.34 -13.03 2.10
CA ALA A 171 -25.53 -13.02 0.66
C ALA A 171 -25.28 -14.39 0.05
N ASP A 172 -26.11 -14.75 -0.92
CA ASP A 172 -25.80 -15.76 -1.93
C ASP A 172 -24.78 -15.17 -2.93
N GLY A 173 -24.23 -16.01 -3.80
CA GLY A 173 -23.36 -15.63 -4.89
C GLY A 173 -24.04 -14.79 -5.96
N GLN A 174 -23.34 -14.60 -7.09
CA GLN A 174 -23.78 -13.74 -8.18
C GLN A 174 -25.21 -14.11 -8.65
N GLY A 175 -26.09 -13.11 -8.68
CA GLY A 175 -27.49 -13.28 -9.10
C GLY A 175 -28.46 -13.77 -8.01
N GLY A 176 -27.96 -14.17 -6.83
CA GLY A 176 -28.78 -14.63 -5.71
C GLY A 176 -29.26 -13.52 -4.77
N ALA A 177 -30.05 -13.88 -3.75
CA ALA A 177 -30.58 -12.93 -2.76
C ALA A 177 -29.49 -12.45 -1.79
N ALA A 178 -29.56 -11.17 -1.38
CA ALA A 178 -28.69 -10.58 -0.37
C ALA A 178 -29.48 -9.76 0.64
N SER A 179 -29.06 -9.85 1.89
CA SER A 179 -29.58 -9.03 2.99
C SER A 179 -28.46 -8.23 3.65
N TYR A 180 -28.71 -6.96 3.98
CA TYR A 180 -27.69 -6.06 4.53
C TYR A 180 -28.23 -5.12 5.61
N THR A 181 -27.36 -4.67 6.51
CA THR A 181 -27.70 -3.68 7.55
C THR A 181 -27.63 -2.24 7.02
N SER A 182 -28.06 -1.25 7.80
CA SER A 182 -27.84 0.16 7.43
C SER A 182 -26.33 0.45 7.30
N PRO A 183 -25.89 1.18 6.26
CA PRO A 183 -24.49 1.55 6.12
C PRO A 183 -24.11 2.64 7.12
N VAL A 184 -22.90 2.55 7.67
CA VAL A 184 -22.34 3.54 8.60
C VAL A 184 -21.02 4.06 8.06
N THR A 185 -20.89 5.37 7.89
CA THR A 185 -19.63 6.00 7.44
C THR A 185 -18.53 5.84 8.49
N VAL A 186 -17.32 5.51 8.03
CA VAL A 186 -16.10 5.41 8.84
C VAL A 186 -14.97 6.20 8.19
N HIS A 187 -13.89 6.47 8.91
CA HIS A 187 -12.80 7.34 8.44
C HIS A 187 -11.51 6.55 8.28
N VAL A 188 -10.64 7.03 7.37
CA VAL A 188 -9.27 6.54 7.21
C VAL A 188 -8.56 6.53 8.56
N GLY A 189 -7.93 5.41 8.90
CA GLY A 189 -7.25 5.25 10.19
C GLY A 189 -8.14 4.72 11.33
N ASP A 190 -9.45 4.63 11.17
CA ASP A 190 -10.32 3.99 12.17
C ASP A 190 -9.96 2.49 12.31
N THR A 191 -9.88 2.00 13.54
CA THR A 191 -9.71 0.57 13.82
C THR A 191 -11.06 -0.13 13.82
N LEU A 192 -11.22 -1.11 12.94
CA LEU A 192 -12.42 -1.92 12.78
C LEU A 192 -12.21 -3.33 13.36
N VAL A 193 -13.25 -3.88 13.96
CA VAL A 193 -13.29 -5.27 14.43
C VAL A 193 -14.51 -5.96 13.84
N GLY A 194 -14.32 -6.71 12.78
CA GLY A 194 -15.36 -7.56 12.19
C GLY A 194 -15.54 -8.83 13.02
N ARG A 195 -16.75 -9.05 13.56
CA ARG A 195 -17.04 -10.18 14.44
C ARG A 195 -18.25 -10.97 13.95
N MET A 196 -18.08 -12.27 13.85
CA MET A 196 -19.16 -13.25 13.71
C MET A 196 -19.19 -14.15 14.93
N THR A 197 -20.35 -14.36 15.54
CA THR A 197 -20.48 -15.16 16.77
C THR A 197 -21.78 -15.94 16.77
N ARG A 198 -21.68 -17.24 17.06
CA ARG A 198 -22.82 -18.13 17.27
C ARG A 198 -23.44 -17.83 18.63
N VAL A 199 -24.75 -17.65 18.69
CA VAL A 199 -25.45 -17.38 19.95
C VAL A 199 -25.67 -18.71 20.67
N THR A 200 -25.05 -18.89 21.84
CA THR A 200 -25.26 -20.06 22.71
C THR A 200 -26.49 -19.88 23.61
N GLY A 201 -27.17 -20.97 23.95
CA GLY A 201 -28.24 -20.97 24.96
C GLY A 201 -29.69 -20.86 24.46
N THR A 202 -29.95 -20.91 23.15
CA THR A 202 -31.31 -21.09 22.59
C THR A 202 -31.75 -22.55 22.64
N ALA A 203 -31.65 -23.17 23.81
CA ALA A 203 -32.29 -24.46 24.07
C ALA A 203 -33.81 -24.27 23.90
N GLY A 204 -34.37 -24.85 22.84
CA GLY A 204 -35.81 -24.84 22.57
C GLY A 204 -36.29 -24.05 21.35
N LEU A 205 -35.41 -23.45 20.54
CA LEU A 205 -35.80 -23.00 19.19
C LEU A 205 -35.65 -24.17 18.19
N PRO A 206 -36.70 -24.59 17.47
CA PRO A 206 -36.64 -25.75 16.57
C PRO A 206 -35.85 -25.53 15.25
N LEU A 207 -35.07 -24.46 15.10
CA LEU A 207 -34.73 -23.87 13.79
C LEU A 207 -33.23 -23.71 13.43
N GLY A 208 -32.30 -24.40 14.08
CA GLY A 208 -30.87 -24.37 13.69
C GLY A 208 -30.00 -23.37 14.45
N ALA A 209 -28.84 -23.00 13.89
CA ALA A 209 -27.84 -22.15 14.53
C ALA A 209 -28.12 -20.66 14.31
N VAL A 210 -28.14 -19.89 15.40
CA VAL A 210 -28.25 -18.42 15.36
C VAL A 210 -26.85 -17.82 15.33
N TRP A 211 -26.60 -16.91 14.38
CA TRP A 211 -25.36 -16.16 14.27
C TRP A 211 -25.60 -14.66 14.32
N THR A 212 -24.64 -13.95 14.88
CA THR A 212 -24.55 -12.49 14.80
C THR A 212 -23.31 -12.10 13.99
N CYS A 213 -23.42 -11.04 13.21
CA CYS A 213 -22.35 -10.46 12.39
C CYS A 213 -22.38 -8.94 12.57
N GLU A 214 -21.26 -8.34 12.98
CA GLU A 214 -21.21 -6.91 13.30
C GLU A 214 -19.79 -6.33 13.18
N PHE A 215 -19.72 -5.01 13.16
CA PHE A 215 -18.52 -4.29 13.55
C PHE A 215 -18.63 -3.89 15.03
N VAL A 216 -17.72 -4.40 15.87
CA VAL A 216 -17.79 -4.18 17.32
C VAL A 216 -17.71 -2.69 17.64
N GLY A 217 -18.72 -2.19 18.35
CA GLY A 217 -18.78 -0.78 18.76
C GLY A 217 -19.40 0.18 17.74
N ILE A 218 -19.77 -0.31 16.54
CA ILE A 218 -20.46 0.49 15.53
C ILE A 218 -21.96 0.17 15.56
N ALA A 219 -22.77 1.15 15.96
CA ALA A 219 -24.23 1.04 15.98
C ALA A 219 -24.77 0.68 14.58
N ASP A 220 -25.94 0.03 14.53
CA ASP A 220 -26.63 -0.37 13.29
C ASP A 220 -25.88 -1.35 12.36
N SER A 221 -24.64 -1.74 12.68
CA SER A 221 -23.85 -2.70 11.89
C SER A 221 -24.21 -4.17 12.16
N LYS A 222 -25.05 -4.46 13.16
CA LYS A 222 -25.32 -5.82 13.62
C LYS A 222 -26.43 -6.50 12.82
N LEU A 223 -26.07 -7.58 12.14
CA LEU A 223 -26.98 -8.53 11.48
C LEU A 223 -27.15 -9.78 12.34
N THR A 224 -28.39 -10.26 12.46
CA THR A 224 -28.68 -11.56 13.09
C THR A 224 -29.25 -12.51 12.05
N ILE A 225 -28.69 -13.70 11.94
CA ILE A 225 -29.16 -14.74 11.02
C ILE A 225 -29.53 -16.02 11.77
N LEU A 226 -30.42 -16.79 11.16
CA LEU A 226 -30.80 -18.13 11.58
C LEU A 226 -30.65 -19.05 10.38
N THR A 227 -29.78 -20.05 10.48
CA THR A 227 -29.47 -21.01 9.41
C THR A 227 -29.46 -22.42 9.96
N THR A 228 -29.95 -23.38 9.17
CA THR A 228 -29.86 -24.81 9.50
C THR A 228 -28.52 -25.42 9.12
N ASP A 229 -27.80 -24.79 8.20
CA ASP A 229 -26.51 -25.27 7.71
C ASP A 229 -25.37 -24.62 8.49
N GLU A 230 -24.38 -25.41 8.85
CA GLU A 230 -23.16 -24.93 9.50
C GLU A 230 -22.33 -24.07 8.54
N LEU A 231 -21.73 -23.01 9.07
CA LEU A 231 -20.80 -22.16 8.32
C LEU A 231 -19.37 -22.54 8.76
N LEU A 232 -18.59 -23.08 7.85
CA LEU A 232 -17.32 -23.75 8.16
C LEU A 232 -16.12 -23.14 7.41
N ASP A 233 -16.39 -22.39 6.34
CA ASP A 233 -15.37 -21.84 5.47
C ASP A 233 -15.12 -20.38 5.83
N CYS A 234 -13.92 -20.10 6.30
CA CYS A 234 -13.46 -18.78 6.71
C CYS A 234 -12.64 -18.14 5.58
N VAL A 235 -12.81 -16.83 5.37
CA VAL A 235 -12.07 -16.07 4.38
C VAL A 235 -11.61 -14.70 4.90
N GLN A 236 -10.51 -14.20 4.34
CA GLN A 236 -10.07 -12.80 4.41
C GLN A 236 -9.97 -12.30 2.96
N THR A 237 -10.73 -11.28 2.57
CA THR A 237 -10.99 -11.03 1.14
C THR A 237 -10.84 -9.57 0.75
N LEU A 238 -10.15 -9.35 -0.38
CA LEU A 238 -10.27 -8.17 -1.21
C LEU A 238 -11.15 -8.50 -2.41
N GLU A 239 -12.29 -7.83 -2.52
CA GLU A 239 -13.22 -7.94 -3.64
C GLU A 239 -13.42 -6.56 -4.27
N CYS A 240 -13.23 -6.42 -5.58
CA CYS A 240 -13.31 -5.14 -6.27
C CYS A 240 -14.15 -5.20 -7.54
N TYR A 241 -14.60 -4.03 -7.99
CA TYR A 241 -15.29 -3.86 -9.26
C TYR A 241 -14.93 -2.52 -9.88
N SER A 242 -14.97 -2.46 -11.21
CA SER A 242 -14.69 -1.24 -11.98
C SER A 242 -13.31 -0.64 -11.71
N ILE A 243 -12.33 -1.47 -11.32
CA ILE A 243 -10.93 -1.06 -11.26
C ILE A 243 -10.47 -0.88 -12.72
N THR A 244 -9.73 0.17 -13.00
CA THR A 244 -9.21 0.47 -14.35
C THR A 244 -7.71 0.73 -14.36
N ARG A 245 -7.13 1.01 -13.18
CA ARG A 245 -5.70 1.27 -12.96
C ARG A 245 -5.33 0.99 -11.50
N ALA A 246 -4.04 0.81 -11.23
CA ALA A 246 -3.54 0.58 -9.86
C ALA A 246 -3.94 1.68 -8.87
N SER A 247 -4.01 2.94 -9.31
CA SER A 247 -4.42 4.08 -8.48
C SER A 247 -5.90 4.08 -8.08
N ASP A 248 -6.73 3.18 -8.62
CA ASP A 248 -8.10 2.95 -8.14
C ASP A 248 -8.13 2.13 -6.84
N TYR A 249 -7.05 1.45 -6.48
CA TYR A 249 -6.91 0.83 -5.17
C TYR A 249 -6.60 1.86 -4.07
N PRO A 250 -6.77 1.50 -2.77
CA PRO A 250 -6.38 2.34 -1.65
C PRO A 250 -4.95 2.83 -1.83
N SER A 251 -4.68 4.02 -1.32
CA SER A 251 -3.37 4.62 -1.48
C SER A 251 -2.27 3.87 -0.73
N SER A 252 -2.60 3.07 0.29
CA SER A 252 -1.67 2.12 0.91
C SER A 252 -1.37 0.94 -0.03
N THR A 253 -0.33 0.18 0.29
CA THR A 253 0.06 -1.04 -0.45
C THR A 253 -0.82 -2.23 -0.10
N ASP A 254 -1.28 -2.30 1.16
CA ASP A 254 -2.04 -3.42 1.70
C ASP A 254 -3.06 -2.98 2.76
N THR A 255 -3.98 -3.90 3.09
CA THR A 255 -4.70 -3.94 4.37
C THR A 255 -4.33 -5.18 5.15
N ARG A 256 -4.04 -4.98 6.44
CA ARG A 256 -3.64 -6.05 7.36
C ARG A 256 -4.82 -6.51 8.18
N MET A 257 -5.23 -7.74 7.93
CA MET A 257 -6.23 -8.48 8.69
C MET A 257 -5.53 -9.12 9.89
N ARG A 258 -5.60 -8.46 11.04
CA ARG A 258 -4.83 -8.77 12.26
C ARG A 258 -5.70 -9.28 13.40
N ALA A 259 -5.04 -9.79 14.43
CA ALA A 259 -5.69 -10.33 15.62
C ALA A 259 -6.82 -11.32 15.23
N ILE A 260 -6.52 -12.13 14.22
CA ILE A 260 -7.45 -13.15 13.74
C ILE A 260 -7.58 -14.18 14.86
N ALA A 261 -8.81 -14.33 15.35
CA ALA A 261 -9.16 -15.27 16.40
C ALA A 261 -10.39 -16.07 15.95
N ILE A 262 -10.24 -17.39 15.90
CA ILE A 262 -11.30 -18.33 15.55
C ILE A 262 -11.41 -19.35 16.66
N THR A 263 -12.62 -19.57 17.15
CA THR A 263 -12.88 -20.53 18.22
C THR A 263 -13.88 -21.58 17.75
N ASP A 264 -13.60 -22.83 18.05
CA ASP A 264 -14.52 -23.94 17.83
C ASP A 264 -15.70 -23.90 18.82
N SER A 265 -16.74 -24.68 18.54
CA SER A 265 -17.96 -24.79 19.36
C SER A 265 -17.71 -25.21 20.81
N ASP A 266 -16.57 -25.83 21.12
CA ASP A 266 -16.14 -26.18 22.48
C ASP A 266 -15.37 -25.06 23.21
N GLY A 267 -15.13 -23.93 22.53
CA GLY A 267 -14.42 -22.77 23.05
C GLY A 267 -12.89 -22.86 22.92
N SER A 268 -12.35 -23.93 22.33
CA SER A 268 -10.94 -24.04 21.99
C SER A 268 -10.60 -23.19 20.77
N ALA A 269 -9.32 -22.81 20.61
CA ALA A 269 -8.87 -22.05 19.45
C ALA A 269 -8.69 -22.98 18.25
N ALA A 270 -9.35 -22.68 17.12
CA ALA A 270 -9.30 -23.50 15.93
C ALA A 270 -7.89 -23.46 15.30
N PRO A 271 -7.27 -24.60 14.97
CA PRO A 271 -5.94 -24.59 14.34
C PRO A 271 -6.03 -23.95 12.95
N LEU A 272 -5.50 -22.73 12.79
CA LEU A 272 -5.54 -22.03 11.51
C LEU A 272 -4.53 -22.63 10.53
N SER A 273 -4.99 -22.79 9.29
CA SER A 273 -4.15 -23.18 8.16
C SER A 273 -4.60 -22.39 6.93
N TRP A 274 -4.36 -21.08 6.95
CA TRP A 274 -4.74 -20.20 5.86
C TRP A 274 -3.98 -20.56 4.58
N SER A 275 -4.70 -20.61 3.46
CA SER A 275 -4.11 -20.73 2.12
C SER A 275 -4.38 -19.46 1.31
N PRO A 276 -3.34 -18.80 0.78
CA PRO A 276 -3.50 -17.62 -0.05
C PRO A 276 -3.93 -17.99 -1.47
N VAL A 277 -4.72 -17.12 -2.10
CA VAL A 277 -5.14 -17.21 -3.50
C VAL A 277 -5.07 -15.84 -4.14
N ASP A 278 -4.30 -15.74 -5.23
CA ASP A 278 -4.09 -14.51 -5.99
C ASP A 278 -4.72 -14.67 -7.38
N LYS A 279 -5.99 -14.28 -7.50
CA LYS A 279 -6.76 -14.49 -8.74
C LYS A 279 -6.44 -13.44 -9.80
N ILE A 280 -6.21 -12.21 -9.36
CA ILE A 280 -5.89 -11.05 -10.19
C ILE A 280 -4.61 -10.43 -9.62
N THR A 281 -3.60 -10.21 -10.46
CA THR A 281 -2.26 -9.76 -10.04
C THR A 281 -1.72 -8.61 -10.91
N ASP A 282 -2.58 -7.97 -11.71
CA ASP A 282 -2.18 -6.97 -12.72
C ASP A 282 -1.44 -5.75 -12.14
N CYS A 283 -1.64 -5.44 -10.86
CA CYS A 283 -0.95 -4.36 -10.14
C CYS A 283 0.04 -4.88 -9.09
N GLY A 284 0.23 -6.20 -8.99
CA GLY A 284 0.95 -6.84 -7.89
C GLY A 284 0.06 -7.19 -6.69
N GLN A 285 -1.26 -7.29 -6.88
CA GLN A 285 -2.16 -7.74 -5.81
C GLN A 285 -1.79 -9.16 -5.41
N HIS A 286 -1.69 -9.41 -4.10
CA HIS A 286 -1.43 -10.74 -3.57
C HIS A 286 -1.83 -10.86 -2.10
N THR A 287 -1.92 -12.08 -1.59
CA THR A 287 -2.18 -12.36 -0.19
C THR A 287 -0.95 -12.96 0.48
N VAL A 288 -0.53 -12.37 1.60
CA VAL A 288 0.56 -12.90 2.43
C VAL A 288 -0.02 -13.43 3.74
N ILE A 289 0.32 -14.68 4.07
CA ILE A 289 0.05 -15.25 5.38
C ILE A 289 1.23 -14.93 6.29
N VAL A 290 1.02 -14.05 7.26
CA VAL A 290 2.07 -13.57 8.17
C VAL A 290 2.14 -14.44 9.41
N ASP A 291 0.98 -14.80 9.99
CA ASP A 291 0.89 -15.65 11.16
C ASP A 291 -0.35 -16.55 11.09
N ASN A 292 -0.14 -17.87 11.21
CA ASN A 292 -1.19 -18.89 11.31
C ASN A 292 -1.59 -19.20 12.78
N SER A 293 -1.35 -18.27 13.70
CA SER A 293 -1.76 -18.39 15.10
C SER A 293 -3.28 -18.31 15.27
N SER A 294 -3.87 -19.28 15.95
CA SER A 294 -5.31 -19.33 16.26
C SER A 294 -5.82 -18.26 17.23
N THR A 295 -4.91 -17.49 17.82
CA THR A 295 -5.23 -16.46 18.82
C THR A 295 -4.79 -15.06 18.40
N HIS A 296 -3.85 -14.96 17.44
CA HIS A 296 -3.25 -13.69 17.03
C HIS A 296 -2.91 -13.66 15.52
N GLY A 297 -3.60 -14.46 14.70
CA GLY A 297 -3.25 -14.64 13.29
C GLY A 297 -3.24 -13.32 12.51
N GLU A 298 -2.43 -13.28 11.44
CA GLU A 298 -2.32 -12.13 10.56
C GLU A 298 -2.25 -12.57 9.09
N VAL A 299 -3.09 -11.94 8.28
CA VAL A 299 -3.13 -12.05 6.82
C VAL A 299 -3.05 -10.63 6.25
N GLN A 300 -2.29 -10.44 5.18
CA GLN A 300 -2.20 -9.15 4.48
C GLN A 300 -2.77 -9.29 3.08
N LEU A 301 -3.68 -8.38 2.73
CA LEU A 301 -4.30 -8.26 1.41
C LEU A 301 -3.63 -7.10 0.67
N TRP A 302 -2.76 -7.41 -0.28
CA TRP A 302 -2.02 -6.42 -1.06
C TRP A 302 -2.85 -5.96 -2.26
N TYR A 303 -2.86 -4.65 -2.46
CA TYR A 303 -3.52 -3.95 -3.56
C TYR A 303 -2.63 -3.72 -4.76
N ARG A 304 -1.32 -3.71 -4.52
CA ARG A 304 -0.30 -3.47 -5.51
C ARG A 304 1.06 -3.78 -4.91
N ASP A 305 2.02 -3.99 -5.78
CA ASP A 305 3.43 -4.01 -5.43
C ASP A 305 3.84 -2.65 -4.83
N ASP A 306 4.77 -2.67 -3.87
CA ASP A 306 5.41 -1.43 -3.41
C ASP A 306 6.53 -1.02 -4.38
N ILE A 307 7.18 0.13 -4.16
CA ILE A 307 8.23 0.62 -5.07
C ILE A 307 9.55 -0.18 -4.97
N LEU A 308 9.67 -1.11 -4.02
CA LEU A 308 10.80 -2.03 -3.82
C LEU A 308 10.30 -3.49 -3.75
N PRO A 309 9.58 -3.98 -4.76
CA PRO A 309 8.69 -5.13 -4.57
C PRO A 309 9.43 -6.46 -4.62
N GLY A 310 8.70 -7.50 -4.18
CA GLY A 310 9.15 -8.89 -4.23
C GLY A 310 10.18 -9.25 -3.17
N ALA A 311 11.07 -10.19 -3.48
CA ALA A 311 12.19 -10.53 -2.62
C ALA A 311 13.42 -9.67 -2.97
N ALA A 312 14.21 -9.30 -1.96
CA ALA A 312 15.50 -8.65 -2.16
C ALA A 312 16.36 -9.46 -3.15
N VAL A 313 17.02 -8.77 -4.09
CA VAL A 313 17.90 -9.41 -5.08
C VAL A 313 19.13 -10.04 -4.44
N ALA A 314 19.56 -9.47 -3.31
CA ALA A 314 20.61 -9.97 -2.45
C ALA A 314 20.36 -9.45 -1.03
N GLN A 315 20.81 -10.22 -0.05
CA GLN A 315 20.75 -9.80 1.35
C GLN A 315 21.90 -10.44 2.13
N GLY A 316 22.34 -9.77 3.19
CA GLY A 316 23.45 -10.25 3.99
C GLY A 316 23.67 -9.42 5.23
N ARG A 317 24.83 -9.63 5.86
CA ARG A 317 25.22 -8.93 7.07
C ARG A 317 26.71 -8.59 7.05
N TRP A 318 27.02 -7.30 7.07
CA TRP A 318 28.40 -6.84 7.22
C TRP A 318 28.83 -6.82 8.68
N LYS A 319 30.00 -7.40 8.96
CA LYS A 319 30.59 -7.41 10.31
C LYS A 319 31.37 -6.14 10.64
N THR A 320 31.82 -5.41 9.63
CA THR A 320 32.77 -4.29 9.79
C THR A 320 32.24 -2.96 9.25
N ILE A 321 31.00 -2.93 8.77
CA ILE A 321 30.30 -1.72 8.32
C ILE A 321 29.09 -1.59 9.25
N GLN A 322 29.14 -0.63 10.16
CA GLN A 322 28.21 -0.49 11.29
C GLN A 322 27.88 1.00 11.51
N LEU A 323 27.19 1.34 12.61
CA LEU A 323 26.64 2.65 12.90
C LEU A 323 27.58 3.85 12.79
N THR A 324 28.88 3.66 12.98
CA THR A 324 29.87 4.74 12.83
C THR A 324 30.25 5.04 11.38
N HIS A 325 29.75 4.25 10.44
CA HIS A 325 30.08 4.33 9.01
C HIS A 325 29.02 5.11 8.24
N GLN A 326 29.46 5.70 7.13
CA GLN A 326 28.61 6.26 6.08
C GLN A 326 28.98 5.58 4.78
N LEU A 327 27.97 5.06 4.08
CA LEU A 327 28.13 4.47 2.76
C LEU A 327 27.71 5.49 1.72
N ILE A 328 28.62 5.78 0.79
CA ILE A 328 28.46 6.83 -0.21
C ILE A 328 28.71 6.20 -1.59
N PRO A 329 27.67 6.01 -2.41
CA PRO A 329 27.83 5.60 -3.80
C PRO A 329 28.65 6.64 -4.57
N MET A 330 29.69 6.18 -5.25
CA MET A 330 30.60 7.03 -6.00
C MET A 330 30.22 7.05 -7.49
N PRO A 331 30.56 8.12 -8.24
CA PRO A 331 30.15 8.28 -9.64
C PRO A 331 30.65 7.20 -10.60
N ASP A 332 31.68 6.44 -10.21
CA ASP A 332 32.27 5.34 -10.99
C ASP A 332 31.65 3.97 -10.68
N GLY A 333 30.60 3.94 -9.86
CA GLY A 333 29.91 2.73 -9.44
C GLY A 333 30.51 2.02 -8.22
N LYS A 334 31.58 2.56 -7.60
CA LYS A 334 32.12 2.02 -6.33
C LYS A 334 31.36 2.58 -5.13
N VAL A 335 31.63 2.05 -3.95
CA VAL A 335 31.08 2.56 -2.69
C VAL A 335 32.20 3.00 -1.77
N LEU A 336 32.15 4.26 -1.34
CA LEU A 336 33.01 4.77 -0.30
C LEU A 336 32.35 4.48 1.06
N ASP A 337 33.04 3.69 1.85
CA ASP A 337 32.72 3.41 3.25
C ASP A 337 33.60 4.29 4.13
N TRP A 338 33.01 5.31 4.73
CA TRP A 338 33.71 6.36 5.47
C TRP A 338 33.32 6.38 6.95
N VAL A 339 34.30 6.55 7.83
CA VAL A 339 34.12 6.73 9.27
C VAL A 339 34.46 8.19 9.62
N PRO A 340 33.45 9.07 9.78
CA PRO A 340 33.72 10.48 10.05
C PRO A 340 34.53 10.70 11.34
N ALA A 341 34.29 9.87 12.36
CA ALA A 341 34.89 10.03 13.70
C ALA A 341 36.42 10.19 13.66
N ASP A 342 37.10 9.40 12.84
CA ASP A 342 38.56 9.39 12.73
C ASP A 342 39.08 9.68 11.31
N GLY A 343 38.20 9.76 10.31
CA GLY A 343 38.55 10.01 8.91
C GLY A 343 39.01 8.78 8.14
N THR A 344 38.92 7.58 8.75
CA THR A 344 39.23 6.32 8.07
C THR A 344 38.21 6.08 6.97
N TRP A 345 38.67 5.61 5.81
CA TRP A 345 37.79 5.23 4.72
C TRP A 345 38.31 4.02 3.95
N ARG A 346 37.37 3.33 3.31
CA ARG A 346 37.60 2.19 2.42
C ARG A 346 36.77 2.39 1.16
N LEU A 347 37.39 2.22 0.00
CA LEU A 347 36.67 2.21 -1.28
C LEU A 347 36.46 0.77 -1.69
N TRP A 348 35.22 0.40 -2.01
CA TRP A 348 34.81 -0.98 -2.33
C TRP A 348 34.33 -1.10 -3.76
N HIS A 349 34.63 -2.23 -4.40
CA HIS A 349 33.87 -2.64 -5.57
C HIS A 349 32.45 -3.00 -5.15
N TYR A 350 31.48 -2.52 -5.92
CA TYR A 350 30.09 -2.92 -5.81
C TYR A 350 29.78 -4.01 -6.84
N ASP A 351 29.12 -5.08 -6.40
CA ASP A 351 28.66 -6.16 -7.25
C ASP A 351 27.22 -6.54 -6.93
N ALA A 352 26.29 -6.00 -7.72
CA ALA A 352 24.87 -6.30 -7.62
C ALA A 352 24.51 -7.76 -7.94
N SER A 353 25.41 -8.53 -8.58
CA SER A 353 25.18 -9.94 -8.88
C SER A 353 25.54 -10.87 -7.72
N SER A 354 26.27 -10.35 -6.73
CA SER A 354 26.62 -11.11 -5.53
C SER A 354 25.40 -11.31 -4.64
N THR A 355 25.06 -12.58 -4.40
CA THR A 355 23.93 -12.96 -3.55
C THR A 355 24.26 -13.01 -2.06
N HIS A 356 25.52 -12.78 -1.68
CA HIS A 356 26.01 -12.94 -0.30
C HIS A 356 26.64 -11.66 0.28
N ASP A 357 27.34 -10.88 -0.55
CA ASP A 357 28.03 -9.66 -0.15
C ASP A 357 28.16 -8.74 -1.36
N VAL A 358 27.38 -7.66 -1.38
CA VAL A 358 27.38 -6.69 -2.49
C VAL A 358 28.61 -5.78 -2.48
N LEU A 359 29.44 -5.84 -1.43
CA LEU A 359 30.77 -5.21 -1.35
C LEU A 359 31.85 -6.28 -1.15
N PRO A 360 32.04 -7.20 -2.10
CA PRO A 360 32.80 -8.42 -1.87
C PRO A 360 34.32 -8.18 -1.80
N GLY A 361 35.01 -9.11 -1.15
CA GLY A 361 36.48 -9.20 -1.19
C GLY A 361 37.19 -8.21 -0.27
N ASN A 362 38.22 -7.53 -0.78
CA ASN A 362 38.98 -6.52 -0.06
C ASN A 362 38.70 -5.13 -0.66
N PRO A 363 38.81 -4.03 0.12
CA PRO A 363 38.76 -2.68 -0.41
C PRO A 363 39.78 -2.48 -1.53
N VAL A 364 39.40 -1.73 -2.57
CA VAL A 364 40.31 -1.36 -3.67
C VAL A 364 41.37 -0.35 -3.22
N ALA A 365 41.01 0.48 -2.25
CA ALA A 365 41.86 1.47 -1.62
C ALA A 365 41.35 1.73 -0.20
N SER A 366 42.23 2.10 0.70
CA SER A 366 41.87 2.54 2.04
C SER A 366 42.93 3.45 2.61
N CYS A 367 42.50 4.45 3.37
CA CYS A 367 43.40 5.38 4.05
C CYS A 367 42.66 6.11 5.19
N GLN A 368 43.30 7.16 5.70
CA GLN A 368 42.74 8.03 6.73
C GLN A 368 42.97 9.49 6.36
N TRP A 369 41.89 10.23 6.12
CA TRP A 369 41.98 11.67 5.91
C TRP A 369 42.25 12.40 7.22
N GLN A 370 43.22 13.30 7.21
CA GLN A 370 43.58 14.10 8.38
C GLN A 370 42.66 15.31 8.59
N THR A 371 42.03 15.79 7.51
CA THR A 371 41.25 17.05 7.51
C THR A 371 39.80 16.90 7.06
N ILE A 372 39.35 15.68 6.73
CA ILE A 372 37.96 15.36 6.37
C ILE A 372 37.49 14.33 7.40
N ARG A 373 36.83 14.81 8.45
CA ARG A 373 36.47 14.04 9.66
C ARG A 373 35.10 14.48 10.19
N SER A 374 34.83 14.25 11.48
CA SER A 374 33.63 14.69 12.19
C SER A 374 33.28 16.13 11.87
N GLY A 375 32.01 16.36 11.57
CA GLY A 375 31.51 17.68 11.17
C GLY A 375 31.57 17.95 9.67
N HIS A 376 32.24 17.12 8.88
CA HIS A 376 32.16 17.19 7.42
C HIS A 376 31.00 16.34 6.90
N GLN A 377 30.50 16.70 5.72
CA GLN A 377 29.63 15.89 4.89
C GLN A 377 30.23 15.79 3.49
N LEU A 378 30.14 14.61 2.90
CA LEU A 378 30.63 14.33 1.55
C LEU A 378 29.45 14.15 0.61
N VAL A 379 29.46 14.90 -0.49
CA VAL A 379 28.39 14.93 -1.48
C VAL A 379 29.00 14.66 -2.86
N PRO A 380 28.82 13.46 -3.44
CA PRO A 380 29.20 13.17 -4.81
C PRO A 380 28.37 14.01 -5.78
N MET A 381 29.05 14.71 -6.69
CA MET A 381 28.43 15.60 -7.67
C MET A 381 28.28 14.90 -9.02
N HIS A 382 27.29 15.31 -9.82
CA HIS A 382 27.00 14.70 -11.12
C HIS A 382 28.17 14.81 -12.12
N ASP A 383 29.07 15.78 -11.96
CA ASP A 383 30.26 15.93 -12.81
C ASP A 383 31.47 15.06 -12.37
N GLY A 384 31.23 14.11 -11.47
CA GLY A 384 32.24 13.17 -10.98
C GLY A 384 33.13 13.72 -9.87
N LYS A 385 32.90 14.93 -9.38
CA LYS A 385 33.65 15.52 -8.25
C LYS A 385 32.98 15.20 -6.91
N VAL A 386 33.67 15.49 -5.81
CA VAL A 386 33.12 15.35 -4.45
C VAL A 386 33.22 16.67 -3.73
N LEU A 387 32.07 17.15 -3.24
CA LEU A 387 32.00 18.30 -2.36
C LEU A 387 32.18 17.80 -0.91
N ASP A 388 33.22 18.28 -0.23
CA ASP A 388 33.31 18.20 1.24
C ASP A 388 32.87 19.55 1.82
N TRP A 389 31.90 19.54 2.73
CA TRP A 389 31.46 20.76 3.39
C TRP A 389 31.21 20.54 4.87
N VAL A 390 31.29 21.63 5.64
CA VAL A 390 31.17 21.65 7.09
C VAL A 390 29.91 22.44 7.46
N PRO A 391 28.79 21.78 7.82
CA PRO A 391 27.56 22.50 8.15
C PRO A 391 27.72 23.50 9.30
N GLY A 392 28.59 23.21 10.27
CA GLY A 392 28.80 24.07 11.43
C GLY A 392 29.21 25.51 11.10
N ASP A 393 30.02 25.71 10.04
CA ASP A 393 30.53 27.03 9.67
C ASP A 393 30.31 27.41 8.20
N GLY A 394 29.82 26.49 7.37
CA GLY A 394 29.57 26.68 5.94
C GLY A 394 30.80 26.55 5.05
N THR A 395 31.97 26.19 5.59
CA THR A 395 33.20 25.98 4.82
C THR A 395 33.03 24.79 3.89
N TRP A 396 33.53 24.90 2.66
CA TRP A 396 33.45 23.81 1.69
C TRP A 396 34.67 23.77 0.76
N ARG A 397 34.93 22.59 0.23
CA ARG A 397 35.99 22.28 -0.75
C ARG A 397 35.43 21.30 -1.78
N LEU A 398 35.72 21.56 -3.05
CA LEU A 398 35.37 20.68 -4.15
C LEU A 398 36.62 19.93 -4.62
N TRP A 399 36.56 18.61 -4.67
CA TRP A 399 37.70 17.74 -4.97
C TRP A 399 37.52 17.01 -6.30
N HIS A 400 38.62 16.82 -7.02
CA HIS A 400 38.67 15.77 -8.04
C HIS A 400 38.62 14.41 -7.34
N TYR A 401 37.72 13.55 -7.79
CA TYR A 401 37.68 12.15 -7.37
C TYR A 401 38.56 11.32 -8.30
N ASP A 402 39.48 10.56 -7.73
CA ASP A 402 40.33 9.62 -8.45
C ASP A 402 40.14 8.20 -7.92
N ALA A 403 39.27 7.44 -8.59
CA ALA A 403 39.00 6.05 -8.26
C ALA A 403 40.18 5.09 -8.50
N SER A 404 41.21 5.54 -9.23
CA SER A 404 42.42 4.74 -9.48
C SER A 404 43.48 4.92 -8.41
N SER A 405 43.34 5.94 -7.56
CA SER A 405 44.25 6.20 -6.46
C SER A 405 44.14 5.10 -5.41
N THR A 406 45.29 4.52 -5.06
CA THR A 406 45.40 3.50 -4.02
C THR A 406 45.66 4.08 -2.62
N HIS A 407 45.82 5.41 -2.51
CA HIS A 407 46.18 6.09 -1.27
C HIS A 407 45.19 7.18 -0.87
N ASP A 408 44.85 8.10 -1.78
CA ASP A 408 43.91 9.20 -1.50
C ASP A 408 42.99 9.38 -2.69
N VAL A 409 41.71 9.06 -2.51
CA VAL A 409 40.70 9.15 -3.57
C VAL A 409 40.23 10.59 -3.81
N LEU A 410 40.61 11.54 -2.96
CA LEU A 410 40.44 12.99 -3.15
C LEU A 410 41.81 13.71 -3.17
N PRO A 411 42.71 13.36 -4.11
CA PRO A 411 44.10 13.74 -4.03
C PRO A 411 44.34 15.21 -4.38
N GLY A 412 45.50 15.72 -3.98
CA GLY A 412 46.02 17.01 -4.42
C GLY A 412 45.40 18.21 -3.71
N ASN A 413 45.13 19.28 -4.46
CA ASN A 413 44.47 20.49 -3.96
C ASN A 413 43.00 20.50 -4.38
N ALA A 414 42.14 21.07 -3.54
CA ALA A 414 40.76 21.34 -3.91
C ALA A 414 40.69 22.19 -5.20
N VAL A 415 39.77 21.83 -6.09
CA VAL A 415 39.48 22.50 -7.36
C VAL A 415 38.88 23.89 -7.12
N ALA A 416 38.05 23.98 -6.08
CA ALA A 416 37.38 25.18 -5.62
C ALA A 416 37.20 25.10 -4.11
N SER A 417 37.11 26.25 -3.45
CA SER A 417 36.82 26.31 -2.03
C SER A 417 36.20 27.64 -1.65
N GLY A 418 35.44 27.63 -0.56
CA GLY A 418 34.74 28.82 -0.09
C GLY A 418 34.05 28.60 1.24
N GLN A 419 33.23 29.57 1.61
CA GLN A 419 32.42 29.51 2.82
C GLN A 419 31.05 30.14 2.56
N TRP A 420 30.01 29.31 2.60
CA TRP A 420 28.63 29.81 2.47
C TRP A 420 28.17 30.52 3.74
N GLN A 421 27.46 31.62 3.56
CA GLN A 421 26.91 32.37 4.68
C GLN A 421 25.55 31.82 5.13
N THR A 422 24.75 31.29 4.20
CA THR A 422 23.35 30.89 4.43
C THR A 422 23.09 29.40 4.29
N ILE A 423 24.09 28.59 3.94
CA ILE A 423 23.99 27.13 3.90
C ILE A 423 24.86 26.62 5.04
N ARG A 424 24.21 26.18 6.13
CA ARG A 424 24.84 25.87 7.41
C ARG A 424 24.14 24.68 8.08
N SER A 425 24.36 24.49 9.38
CA SER A 425 23.69 23.49 10.21
C SER A 425 22.18 23.48 9.98
N GLY A 426 21.62 22.29 9.80
CA GLY A 426 20.20 22.08 9.49
C GLY A 426 19.90 21.95 8.00
N HIS A 427 20.82 22.37 7.12
CA HIS A 427 20.71 22.19 5.69
C HIS A 427 21.21 20.81 5.26
N GLN A 428 20.59 20.27 4.21
CA GLN A 428 21.03 19.09 3.48
C GLN A 428 21.20 19.47 2.02
N LEU A 429 22.34 19.11 1.45
CA LEU A 429 22.64 19.31 0.03
C LEU A 429 22.43 17.99 -0.70
N ILE A 430 21.45 17.99 -1.61
CA ILE A 430 20.98 16.80 -2.32
C ILE A 430 21.23 17.03 -3.82
N PRO A 431 22.20 16.32 -4.43
CA PRO A 431 22.41 16.34 -5.87
C PRO A 431 21.19 15.77 -6.59
N MET A 432 20.67 16.53 -7.55
CA MET A 432 19.52 16.14 -8.35
C MET A 432 19.96 15.54 -9.68
N HIS A 433 19.12 14.69 -10.28
CA HIS A 433 19.44 14.00 -11.53
C HIS A 433 19.71 14.95 -12.72
N ASP A 434 19.19 16.19 -12.68
CA ASP A 434 19.44 17.20 -13.72
C ASP A 434 20.73 18.00 -13.50
N GLY A 435 21.55 17.62 -12.51
CA GLY A 435 22.83 18.25 -12.17
C GLY A 435 22.72 19.48 -11.26
N LYS A 436 21.51 19.86 -10.83
CA LYS A 436 21.29 20.90 -9.81
C LYS A 436 21.47 20.35 -8.40
N VAL A 437 21.49 21.25 -7.41
CA VAL A 437 21.56 20.89 -6.00
C VAL A 437 20.35 21.44 -5.27
N LEU A 438 19.58 20.55 -4.66
CA LEU A 438 18.54 20.90 -3.73
C LEU A 438 19.15 21.12 -2.35
N ASP A 439 19.04 22.34 -1.85
CA ASP A 439 19.37 22.74 -0.48
C ASP A 439 18.09 22.74 0.34
N TRP A 440 17.94 21.77 1.24
CA TRP A 440 16.72 21.55 2.02
C TRP A 440 16.98 21.64 3.52
N VAL A 441 16.07 22.27 4.25
CA VAL A 441 16.10 22.39 5.70
C VAL A 441 14.97 21.54 6.28
N ALA A 442 15.31 20.36 6.80
CA ALA A 442 14.32 19.45 7.35
C ALA A 442 13.54 20.05 8.54
N GLY A 443 14.14 20.95 9.32
CA GLY A 443 13.51 21.51 10.51
C GLY A 443 12.20 22.26 10.24
N ASP A 444 12.09 22.96 9.10
CA ASP A 444 10.93 23.78 8.75
C ASP A 444 10.39 23.53 7.33
N GLY A 445 11.02 22.63 6.57
CA GLY A 445 10.61 22.30 5.20
C GLY A 445 11.02 23.34 4.16
N THR A 446 11.81 24.36 4.52
CA THR A 446 12.30 25.34 3.55
C THR A 446 13.30 24.71 2.60
N TRP A 447 13.26 25.11 1.32
CA TRP A 447 14.15 24.58 0.31
C TRP A 447 14.52 25.62 -0.75
N ARG A 448 15.68 25.41 -1.36
CA ARG A 448 16.23 26.20 -2.47
C ARG A 448 16.85 25.27 -3.49
N LEU A 449 16.57 25.49 -4.77
CA LEU A 449 17.21 24.76 -5.86
C LEU A 449 18.30 25.64 -6.49
N TRP A 450 19.51 25.12 -6.60
CA TRP A 450 20.69 25.85 -7.08
C TRP A 450 21.24 25.24 -8.36
N ASN A 451 21.70 26.10 -9.27
CA ASN A 451 22.60 25.65 -10.32
C ASN A 451 23.97 25.33 -9.70
N TYR A 452 24.49 24.15 -10.00
CA TYR A 452 25.86 23.79 -9.65
C TYR A 452 26.81 24.14 -10.79
N ASP A 453 27.92 24.80 -10.46
CA ASP A 453 28.96 25.13 -11.41
C ASP A 453 30.35 24.94 -10.81
N ALA A 454 30.99 23.82 -11.19
CA ALA A 454 32.34 23.46 -10.75
C ALA A 454 33.44 24.42 -11.26
N THR A 455 33.14 25.30 -12.22
CA THR A 455 34.10 26.29 -12.74
C THR A 455 34.19 27.54 -11.86
N HIS A 456 33.20 27.77 -10.98
CA HIS A 456 33.21 28.88 -10.05
C HIS A 456 34.05 28.54 -8.81
N VAL A 457 35.30 29.03 -8.80
CA VAL A 457 36.32 28.67 -7.79
C VAL A 457 36.04 29.17 -6.36
N HIS A 458 35.09 30.10 -6.18
CA HIS A 458 34.77 30.71 -4.89
C HIS A 458 33.33 30.46 -4.41
N ASP A 459 32.45 29.96 -5.28
CA ASP A 459 31.08 29.60 -4.95
C ASP A 459 30.54 28.62 -6.00
N VAL A 460 30.48 27.34 -5.66
CA VAL A 460 30.00 26.29 -6.58
C VAL A 460 28.48 26.25 -6.71
N LEU A 461 27.75 27.04 -5.91
CA LEU A 461 26.31 27.28 -6.02
C LEU A 461 26.04 28.79 -6.27
N PRO A 462 26.57 29.36 -7.36
CA PRO A 462 26.67 30.80 -7.51
C PRO A 462 25.32 31.47 -7.76
N GLY A 463 25.23 32.76 -7.38
CA GLY A 463 24.11 33.62 -7.74
C GLY A 463 22.91 33.48 -6.82
N ASN A 464 21.71 33.45 -7.40
CA ASN A 464 20.46 33.21 -6.67
C ASN A 464 19.95 31.80 -6.98
N ALA A 465 19.26 31.20 -6.00
CA ALA A 465 18.52 29.97 -6.22
C ALA A 465 17.55 30.14 -7.41
N VAL A 466 17.48 29.12 -8.27
CA VAL A 466 16.60 29.13 -9.45
C VAL A 466 15.13 28.92 -9.07
N ALA A 467 14.89 28.29 -7.92
CA ALA A 467 13.58 28.12 -7.31
C ALA A 467 13.75 28.04 -5.78
N SER A 468 12.71 28.39 -5.04
CA SER A 468 12.70 28.26 -3.58
C SER A 468 11.28 28.17 -3.06
N GLY A 469 11.08 27.48 -1.95
CA GLY A 469 9.78 27.34 -1.33
C GLY A 469 9.86 26.76 0.07
N GLN A 470 8.69 26.37 0.59
CA GLN A 470 8.57 25.69 1.86
C GLN A 470 7.47 24.62 1.76
N TRP A 471 7.85 23.36 1.97
CA TRP A 471 6.87 22.28 2.02
C TRP A 471 6.21 22.20 3.38
N LYS A 472 4.88 22.09 3.39
CA LYS A 472 4.10 21.94 4.64
C LYS A 472 4.10 20.51 5.18
N THR A 473 4.25 19.55 4.28
CA THR A 473 4.10 18.12 4.59
C THR A 473 5.42 17.36 4.51
N ILE A 474 6.51 18.00 4.09
CA ILE A 474 7.86 17.43 3.98
C ILE A 474 8.77 18.27 4.87
N GLY A 475 9.25 17.70 5.97
CA GLY A 475 9.98 18.45 6.98
C GLY A 475 10.61 17.53 8.03
N SER A 476 10.39 17.83 9.31
CA SER A 476 11.10 17.14 10.38
C SER A 476 10.71 15.67 10.43
N GLY A 477 11.71 14.79 10.51
CA GLY A 477 11.51 13.34 10.49
C GLY A 477 11.47 12.72 9.09
N HIS A 478 11.46 13.53 8.03
CA HIS A 478 11.53 13.05 6.65
C HIS A 478 12.98 12.87 6.19
N GLN A 479 13.16 12.07 5.14
CA GLN A 479 14.38 11.96 4.35
C GLN A 479 14.02 12.01 2.87
N LEU A 480 14.79 12.78 2.11
CA LEU A 480 14.65 12.89 0.66
C LEU A 480 15.74 12.09 -0.03
N VAL A 481 15.33 11.20 -0.93
CA VAL A 481 16.21 10.29 -1.66
C VAL A 481 15.94 10.47 -3.16
N PRO A 482 16.85 11.10 -3.93
CA PRO A 482 16.76 11.15 -5.37
C PRO A 482 16.87 9.75 -5.96
N MET A 483 15.87 9.35 -6.74
CA MET A 483 15.80 8.05 -7.38
C MET A 483 16.46 8.09 -8.76
N HIS A 484 16.95 6.95 -9.24
CA HIS A 484 17.69 6.86 -10.51
C HIS A 484 16.83 7.23 -11.74
N ASP A 485 15.50 7.13 -11.66
CA ASP A 485 14.58 7.53 -12.73
C ASP A 485 14.25 9.04 -12.72
N GLY A 486 14.91 9.82 -11.86
CA GLY A 486 14.73 11.26 -11.72
C GLY A 486 13.60 11.67 -10.79
N LYS A 487 12.87 10.73 -10.17
CA LYS A 487 11.89 11.03 -9.11
C LYS A 487 12.58 11.27 -7.76
N VAL A 488 11.81 11.73 -6.77
CA VAL A 488 12.28 11.89 -5.39
C VAL A 488 11.39 11.09 -4.46
N LEU A 489 12.00 10.17 -3.73
CA LEU A 489 11.37 9.50 -2.62
C LEU A 489 11.48 10.37 -1.38
N ASP A 490 10.33 10.66 -0.78
CA ASP A 490 10.18 11.30 0.52
C ASP A 490 9.65 10.26 1.49
N TRP A 491 10.47 9.84 2.47
CA TRP A 491 10.09 8.81 3.43
C TRP A 491 10.36 9.24 4.87
N VAL A 492 9.61 8.64 5.80
CA VAL A 492 9.69 8.89 7.22
C VAL A 492 10.24 7.63 7.90
N PRO A 493 11.55 7.59 8.26
CA PRO A 493 12.13 6.43 8.91
C PRO A 493 11.40 6.03 10.19
N GLY A 494 10.84 6.98 10.93
CA GLY A 494 10.19 6.70 12.21
C GLY A 494 8.99 5.74 12.11
N ASP A 495 8.27 5.72 11.00
CA ASP A 495 7.08 4.89 10.82
C ASP A 495 7.01 4.12 9.49
N GLY A 496 8.02 4.27 8.63
CA GLY A 496 8.13 3.57 7.35
C GLY A 496 7.24 4.15 6.24
N THR A 497 6.48 5.21 6.50
CA THR A 497 5.65 5.84 5.47
C THR A 497 6.50 6.51 4.40
N TRP A 498 6.06 6.43 3.14
CA TRP A 498 6.80 6.99 2.03
C TRP A 498 5.87 7.53 0.94
N ARG A 499 6.40 8.48 0.16
CA ARG A 499 5.77 9.12 -0.99
C ARG A 499 6.80 9.28 -2.09
N LEU A 500 6.46 8.89 -3.30
CA LEU A 500 7.29 9.08 -4.48
C LEU A 500 6.74 10.26 -5.29
N TRP A 501 7.61 11.19 -5.63
CA TRP A 501 7.23 12.45 -6.30
C TRP A 501 7.90 12.58 -7.66
N ASN A 502 7.17 13.13 -8.63
CA ASN A 502 7.81 13.69 -9.82
C ASN A 502 8.64 14.91 -9.41
N TYR A 503 9.84 15.02 -9.94
CA TYR A 503 10.69 16.19 -9.82
C TYR A 503 10.59 17.05 -11.07
N ASP A 504 10.26 18.34 -10.89
CA ASP A 504 10.22 19.32 -11.96
C ASP A 504 11.24 20.44 -11.70
N PRO A 505 12.44 20.40 -12.32
CA PRO A 505 13.45 21.44 -12.17
C PRO A 505 13.09 22.78 -12.81
N ALA A 506 12.04 22.83 -13.65
CA ALA A 506 11.57 24.06 -14.27
C ALA A 506 10.52 24.78 -13.41
N SER A 507 9.94 24.10 -12.42
CA SER A 507 9.00 24.71 -11.49
C SER A 507 9.69 25.68 -10.54
N VAL A 508 9.23 26.92 -10.55
CA VAL A 508 9.75 27.99 -9.67
C VAL A 508 9.05 28.06 -8.31
N HIS A 509 7.94 27.32 -8.14
CA HIS A 509 7.10 27.36 -6.94
C HIS A 509 7.20 26.10 -6.10
N ASP A 510 7.28 24.94 -6.74
CA ASP A 510 7.35 23.64 -6.09
C ASP A 510 8.05 22.64 -7.01
N VAL A 511 9.26 22.23 -6.63
CA VAL A 511 10.05 21.28 -7.41
C VAL A 511 9.54 19.83 -7.27
N LEU A 512 8.63 19.56 -6.34
CA LEU A 512 7.89 18.31 -6.21
C LEU A 512 6.37 18.56 -6.38
N PRO A 513 5.93 19.03 -7.56
CA PRO A 513 4.60 19.59 -7.74
C PRO A 513 3.49 18.53 -7.72
N GLY A 514 2.29 18.97 -7.35
CA GLY A 514 1.06 18.20 -7.49
C GLY A 514 0.85 17.18 -6.36
N SER A 515 0.43 15.98 -6.73
CA SER A 515 0.28 14.85 -5.81
C SER A 515 1.43 13.86 -6.01
N PRO A 516 1.82 13.08 -4.97
CA PRO A 516 2.75 11.98 -5.16
C PRO A 516 2.28 11.06 -6.29
N VAL A 517 3.21 10.57 -7.09
CA VAL A 517 2.89 9.53 -8.08
C VAL A 517 2.62 8.19 -7.40
N ASP A 518 3.21 7.98 -6.24
CA ASP A 518 2.97 6.82 -5.42
C ASP A 518 3.15 7.12 -3.93
N ILE A 519 2.50 6.37 -3.05
CA ILE A 519 2.66 6.40 -1.60
C ILE A 519 2.57 4.98 -1.01
N GLY A 520 3.17 4.74 0.15
CA GLY A 520 3.05 3.45 0.84
C GLY A 520 3.60 3.50 2.26
N ASN A 521 3.72 2.31 2.88
CA ASN A 521 4.31 2.15 4.21
C ASN A 521 5.11 0.84 4.30
N TRP A 522 6.43 0.96 4.48
CA TRP A 522 7.29 -0.19 4.69
C TRP A 522 7.32 -0.62 6.15
N PHE A 523 6.99 -1.87 6.41
CA PHE A 523 7.13 -2.45 7.75
C PHE A 523 8.54 -2.93 8.05
N SER A 524 9.31 -3.32 7.04
CA SER A 524 10.65 -3.88 7.24
C SER A 524 11.77 -2.87 6.97
N ILE A 525 11.43 -1.70 6.44
CA ILE A 525 12.34 -0.60 6.14
C ILE A 525 11.84 0.61 6.93
N HIS A 526 12.37 0.77 8.14
CA HIS A 526 12.09 1.87 9.06
C HIS A 526 13.35 2.16 9.89
N ALA A 527 13.31 3.08 10.84
CA ALA A 527 14.46 3.35 11.69
C ALA A 527 14.88 2.04 12.41
N PRO A 528 16.17 1.66 12.40
CA PRO A 528 17.35 2.49 12.08
C PRO A 528 17.87 2.39 10.63
N GLN A 529 17.17 1.69 9.74
CA GLN A 529 17.64 1.47 8.37
C GLN A 529 17.90 2.78 7.61
N GLN A 530 18.90 2.77 6.75
CA GLN A 530 19.23 3.83 5.80
C GLN A 530 18.97 3.36 4.38
N LEU A 531 18.47 4.25 3.53
CA LEU A 531 18.26 3.98 2.10
C LEU A 531 19.35 4.63 1.26
N ILE A 532 19.95 3.84 0.38
CA ILE A 532 21.04 4.27 -0.49
C ILE A 532 20.71 3.82 -1.92
N VAL A 533 20.66 4.78 -2.85
CA VAL A 533 20.46 4.49 -4.27
C VAL A 533 21.82 4.21 -4.91
N MET A 534 21.98 2.99 -5.40
CA MET A 534 23.20 2.52 -6.05
C MET A 534 23.30 3.07 -7.47
N HIS A 535 24.52 3.08 -8.03
CA HIS A 535 24.78 3.64 -9.36
C HIS A 535 23.98 2.95 -10.49
N ASP A 536 23.65 1.68 -10.32
CA ASP A 536 22.84 0.90 -11.28
C ASP A 536 21.32 1.04 -11.05
N GLY A 537 20.91 1.90 -10.12
CA GLY A 537 19.52 2.19 -9.79
C GLY A 537 18.87 1.22 -8.81
N LEU A 538 19.61 0.20 -8.32
CA LEU A 538 19.12 -0.62 -7.20
C LEU A 538 19.14 0.18 -5.89
N VAL A 539 18.29 -0.22 -4.96
CA VAL A 539 18.16 0.47 -3.65
C VAL A 539 18.65 -0.47 -2.56
N LEU A 540 19.66 -0.05 -1.83
CA LEU A 540 20.17 -0.73 -0.66
C LEU A 540 19.45 -0.18 0.57
N ASP A 541 18.77 -1.04 1.33
CA ASP A 541 18.47 -0.75 2.73
C ASP A 541 19.53 -1.40 3.62
N TRP A 542 20.02 -0.66 4.60
CA TRP A 542 21.06 -1.12 5.50
C TRP A 542 20.73 -0.71 6.94
N ASP A 543 20.74 -1.67 7.85
CA ASP A 543 20.66 -1.45 9.29
C ASP A 543 22.06 -1.21 9.86
N PRO A 544 22.40 0.04 10.23
CA PRO A 544 23.70 0.35 10.81
C PRO A 544 23.97 -0.30 12.16
N LEU A 545 22.94 -0.63 12.95
CA LEU A 545 23.11 -1.21 14.28
C LEU A 545 23.51 -2.68 14.19
N THR A 546 22.90 -3.42 13.27
CA THR A 546 23.14 -4.86 13.13
C THR A 546 24.16 -5.18 12.05
N GLY A 547 24.29 -4.32 11.04
CA GLY A 547 25.03 -4.56 9.82
C GLY A 547 24.23 -5.34 8.77
N ASP A 548 22.96 -5.66 9.03
CA ASP A 548 22.09 -6.35 8.07
C ASP A 548 21.77 -5.42 6.91
N TRP A 549 21.71 -5.96 5.70
CA TRP A 549 21.39 -5.19 4.50
C TRP A 549 20.61 -6.03 3.49
N ARG A 550 19.82 -5.34 2.67
CA ARG A 550 19.09 -5.91 1.55
C ARG A 550 19.19 -4.97 0.35
N LEU A 551 19.35 -5.57 -0.82
CA LEU A 551 19.39 -4.87 -2.10
C LEU A 551 18.10 -5.14 -2.86
N TRP A 552 17.45 -4.09 -3.35
CA TRP A 552 16.12 -4.16 -3.95
C TRP A 552 16.14 -3.64 -5.38
N ARG A 553 15.25 -4.20 -6.21
CA ARG A 553 14.89 -3.57 -7.48
C ARG A 553 13.90 -2.45 -7.19
N TYR A 554 14.21 -1.27 -7.65
CA TYR A 554 13.27 -0.16 -7.66
C TYR A 554 12.32 -0.29 -8.85
N GLN A 555 11.02 -0.25 -8.59
CA GLN A 555 9.95 -0.32 -9.58
C GLN A 555 8.91 0.77 -9.28
N PRO A 556 9.05 1.96 -9.89
CA PRO A 556 8.19 3.11 -9.64
C PRO A 556 6.81 3.04 -10.28
#